data_AF-A0A383S9Q5-F1
#
_entry.id   AF-A0A383S9Q5-F1
#
_cell.length_a   1.000
_cell.length_b   1.000
_cell.length_c   1.000
_cell.angle_alpha   90.00
_cell.angle_beta   90.00
_cell.angle_gamma   90.00
#
_symmetry.space_group_name_H-M   'P 1'
#
loop_
_entity.id
_entity.type
_entity.pdbx_description
1 polymer ?
#
loop_
_entity_poly.entity_id
_entity_poly.type
_entity_poly.pdbx_seq_one_letter_code
_entity_poly.pdbx_strand_id
1 'polypeptide(L)'
;MTTGQPDEHHDEQQELLALRRARMRKELADLEYHRQLLRAVSQTSHDQVAEELRLAPESLAAELKKAHYTPIPKQGYTSAGPYEVCQRYAAGELNREELMAQLIAWPYVPMGEDMFTSPGDDLIVLPAGTIDELYRAARRGLIDVDVCEAVFDAVYGRG
;
A
#
# COMPACT_ATOMS: atom_id res chain seq x y z
N MET A 1 -37.88 -23.14 20.23
CA MET A 1 -37.80 -22.64 18.84
C MET A 1 -36.91 -21.42 18.88
N THR A 2 -35.84 -21.46 18.10
CA THR A 2 -34.58 -20.71 18.16
C THR A 2 -34.72 -19.19 18.22
N THR A 3 -34.08 -18.57 19.22
CA THR A 3 -33.84 -17.13 19.29
C THR A 3 -32.42 -16.95 19.83
N GLY A 4 -31.48 -16.64 18.95
CA GLY A 4 -30.06 -16.51 19.28
C GLY A 4 -29.23 -16.76 18.03
N GLN A 5 -29.08 -15.73 17.18
CA GLN A 5 -28.15 -15.73 16.04
C GLN A 5 -27.83 -14.35 15.41
N PRO A 6 -28.37 -13.17 15.82
CA PRO A 6 -27.92 -11.90 15.22
C PRO A 6 -26.60 -11.34 15.79
N ASP A 7 -26.28 -11.57 17.07
CA ASP A 7 -25.06 -10.99 17.70
C ASP A 7 -23.76 -11.71 17.28
N GLU A 8 -23.78 -13.03 17.14
CA GLU A 8 -22.57 -13.81 16.82
C GLU A 8 -22.00 -13.49 15.41
N HIS A 9 -22.86 -13.26 14.42
CA HIS A 9 -22.43 -12.89 13.06
C HIS A 9 -21.92 -11.44 12.98
N HIS A 10 -22.45 -10.54 13.80
CA HIS A 10 -21.96 -9.18 13.90
C HIS A 10 -20.55 -9.16 14.50
N ASP A 11 -20.35 -9.88 15.62
CA ASP A 11 -19.05 -9.98 16.29
C ASP A 11 -17.99 -10.65 15.40
N GLU A 12 -18.35 -11.73 14.69
CA GLU A 12 -17.46 -12.36 13.71
C GLU A 12 -17.05 -11.37 12.59
N GLN A 13 -18.00 -10.62 12.05
CA GLN A 13 -17.71 -9.63 11.01
C GLN A 13 -16.84 -8.47 11.54
N GLN A 14 -17.06 -8.03 12.78
CA GLN A 14 -16.22 -7.02 13.43
C GLN A 14 -14.78 -7.52 13.61
N GLU A 15 -14.60 -8.76 14.07
CA GLU A 15 -13.27 -9.36 14.25
C GLU A 15 -12.53 -9.53 12.93
N LEU A 16 -13.21 -9.95 11.85
CA LEU A 16 -12.62 -10.02 10.51
C LEU A 16 -12.18 -8.65 10.00
N LEU A 17 -12.97 -7.59 10.25
CA LEU A 17 -12.60 -6.22 9.91
C LEU A 17 -11.40 -5.74 10.74
N ALA A 18 -11.37 -6.05 12.03
CA ALA A 18 -10.26 -5.73 12.92
C ALA A 18 -8.97 -6.43 12.48
N LEU A 19 -9.04 -7.72 12.14
CA LEU A 19 -7.92 -8.49 11.61
C LEU A 19 -7.38 -7.90 10.31
N ARG A 20 -8.28 -7.49 9.40
CA ARG A 20 -7.89 -6.85 8.15
C ARG A 20 -7.14 -5.54 8.38
N ARG A 21 -7.63 -4.69 9.29
CA ARG A 21 -6.96 -3.44 9.67
C ARG A 21 -5.60 -3.72 10.30
N ALA A 22 -5.52 -4.68 11.22
CA ALA A 22 -4.27 -5.08 11.86
C ALA A 22 -3.23 -5.56 10.84
N ARG A 23 -3.66 -6.33 9.84
CA ARG A 23 -2.79 -6.75 8.73
C ARG A 23 -2.25 -5.55 7.94
N MET A 24 -3.10 -4.58 7.58
CA MET A 24 -2.64 -3.39 6.85
C MET A 24 -1.67 -2.54 7.66
N ARG A 25 -1.94 -2.36 8.96
CA ARG A 25 -1.01 -1.68 9.87
C ARG A 25 0.35 -2.40 9.94
N LYS A 26 0.34 -3.73 9.96
CA LYS A 26 1.58 -4.52 9.90
C LYS A 26 2.33 -4.28 8.59
N GLU A 27 1.65 -4.37 7.44
CA GLU A 27 2.27 -4.14 6.13
C GLU A 27 2.86 -2.71 6.02
N LEU A 28 2.16 -1.70 6.54
CA LEU A 28 2.67 -0.31 6.58
C LEU A 28 3.86 -0.15 7.54
N ALA A 29 3.83 -0.82 8.70
CA ALA A 29 4.95 -0.83 9.63
C ALA A 29 6.18 -1.52 9.04
N ASP A 30 5.99 -2.60 8.27
CA ASP A 30 7.08 -3.28 7.55
C ASP A 30 7.70 -2.34 6.49
N LEU A 31 6.88 -1.58 5.75
CA LEU A 31 7.37 -0.56 4.81
C LEU A 31 8.20 0.50 5.54
N GLU A 32 7.70 1.04 6.65
CA GLU A 32 8.42 2.07 7.41
C GLU A 32 9.72 1.53 8.01
N TYR A 33 9.69 0.31 8.56
CA TYR A 33 10.89 -0.36 9.05
C TYR A 33 11.97 -0.47 7.97
N HIS A 34 11.60 -0.92 6.76
CA HIS A 34 12.55 -1.03 5.64
C HIS A 34 13.07 0.33 5.18
N ARG A 35 12.22 1.37 5.15
CA ARG A 35 12.65 2.74 4.83
C ARG A 35 13.65 3.26 5.85
N GLN A 36 13.37 3.06 7.14
CA GLN A 36 14.24 3.46 8.22
C GLN A 36 15.57 2.69 8.19
N LEU A 37 15.52 1.39 7.86
CA LEU A 37 16.71 0.56 7.69
C LEU A 37 17.61 1.12 6.58
N LEU A 38 17.06 1.43 5.41
CA LEU A 38 17.81 2.05 4.30
C LEU A 38 18.43 3.40 4.68
N ARG A 39 17.72 4.22 5.46
CA ARG A 39 18.21 5.51 5.96
C ARG A 39 19.33 5.34 6.99
N ALA A 40 19.28 4.31 7.82
CA ALA A 40 20.30 4.05 8.83
C ALA A 40 21.61 3.62 8.17
N VAL A 41 21.58 2.66 7.24
CA VAL A 41 22.78 2.17 6.55
C VAL A 41 23.41 3.20 5.59
N SER A 42 22.68 4.24 5.20
CA SER A 42 23.25 5.35 4.44
C SER A 42 23.99 6.39 5.30
N GLN A 43 23.76 6.36 6.61
CA GLN A 43 24.35 7.31 7.58
C GLN A 43 25.35 6.66 8.54
N THR A 44 25.31 5.33 8.68
CA THR A 44 26.20 4.58 9.56
C THR A 44 26.63 3.23 8.96
N SER A 45 27.55 2.53 9.62
CA SER A 45 28.04 1.22 9.19
C SER A 45 27.02 0.10 9.40
N HIS A 46 27.11 -0.95 8.58
CA HIS A 46 26.26 -2.13 8.73
C HIS A 46 26.45 -2.82 10.09
N ASP A 47 27.66 -2.81 10.65
CA ASP A 47 27.95 -3.41 11.95
C ASP A 47 27.20 -2.70 13.09
N GLN A 48 27.16 -1.36 13.08
CA GLN A 48 26.42 -0.58 14.08
C GLN A 48 24.91 -0.80 13.95
N VAL A 49 24.39 -0.89 12.73
CA VAL A 49 22.97 -1.21 12.50
C VAL A 49 22.63 -2.64 12.97
N ALA A 50 23.52 -3.61 12.72
CA ALA A 50 23.33 -4.98 13.19
C ALA A 50 23.32 -5.06 14.73
N GLU A 51 24.24 -4.35 15.39
CA GLU A 51 24.31 -4.26 16.85
C GLU A 51 23.03 -3.63 17.45
N GLU A 52 22.59 -2.49 16.91
CA GLU A 52 21.38 -1.79 17.37
C GLU A 52 20.13 -2.66 17.23
N LEU A 53 19.96 -3.33 16.08
CA LEU A 53 18.82 -4.21 15.82
C LEU A 53 18.97 -5.59 16.45
N ARG A 54 20.11 -5.90 17.07
CA ARG A 54 20.47 -7.23 17.60
C ARG A 54 20.30 -8.34 16.57
N LEU A 55 20.68 -8.05 15.33
CA LEU A 55 20.63 -9.00 14.22
C LEU A 55 22.01 -9.56 13.92
N ALA A 56 22.04 -10.84 13.55
CA ALA A 56 23.23 -11.40 12.93
C ALA A 56 23.47 -10.75 11.54
N PRO A 57 24.73 -10.61 11.08
CA PRO A 57 25.04 -9.95 9.81
C PRO A 57 24.28 -10.52 8.59
N GLU A 58 24.07 -11.83 8.54
CA GLU A 58 23.30 -12.52 7.50
C GLU A 58 21.81 -12.18 7.53
N SER A 59 21.26 -11.95 8.72
CA SER A 59 19.86 -11.55 8.90
C SER A 59 19.67 -10.10 8.49
N LEU A 60 20.63 -9.22 8.83
CA LEU A 60 20.65 -7.84 8.34
C LEU A 60 20.74 -7.80 6.81
N ALA A 61 21.61 -8.61 6.20
CA ALA A 61 21.72 -8.69 4.74
C ALA A 61 20.41 -9.14 4.08
N ALA A 62 19.70 -10.10 4.68
CA ALA A 62 18.39 -10.55 4.20
C ALA A 62 17.32 -9.45 4.31
N GLU A 63 17.28 -8.70 5.40
CA GLU A 63 16.38 -7.56 5.56
C GLU A 63 16.71 -6.42 4.59
N LEU A 64 18.00 -6.11 4.37
CA LEU A 64 18.42 -5.12 3.37
C LEU A 64 18.02 -5.51 1.96
N LYS A 65 18.10 -6.81 1.62
CA LYS A 65 17.64 -7.32 0.33
C LYS A 65 16.13 -7.08 0.14
N LYS A 66 15.32 -7.29 1.18
CA LYS A 66 13.88 -6.97 1.13
C LYS A 66 13.66 -5.46 1.02
N ALA A 67 14.34 -4.69 1.86
CA ALA A 67 14.21 -3.24 1.94
C ALA A 67 14.57 -2.55 0.63
N HIS A 68 15.50 -3.11 -0.17
CA HIS A 68 15.88 -2.57 -1.47
C HIS A 68 14.70 -2.44 -2.45
N TYR A 69 13.68 -3.30 -2.32
CA TYR A 69 12.48 -3.26 -3.15
C TYR A 69 11.34 -2.43 -2.54
N THR A 70 11.55 -1.85 -1.35
CA THR A 70 10.54 -1.06 -0.65
C THR A 70 10.34 0.28 -1.35
N PRO A 71 9.11 0.61 -1.78
CA PRO A 71 8.82 1.91 -2.38
C PRO A 71 9.12 3.06 -1.41
N ILE A 72 9.79 4.10 -1.91
CA ILE A 72 10.16 5.30 -1.14
C ILE A 72 9.22 6.45 -1.50
N PRO A 73 8.54 7.09 -0.53
CA PRO A 73 7.76 8.29 -0.77
C PRO A 73 8.61 9.41 -1.35
N LYS A 74 8.07 10.12 -2.35
CA LYS A 74 8.67 11.35 -2.85
C LYS A 74 8.70 12.40 -1.74
N GLN A 75 9.63 13.35 -1.81
CA GLN A 75 9.69 14.44 -0.82
C GLN A 75 8.33 15.16 -0.74
N GLY A 76 7.86 15.38 0.50
CA GLY A 76 6.56 15.98 0.77
C GLY A 76 5.36 15.03 0.73
N TYR A 77 5.55 13.76 0.35
CA TYR A 77 4.51 12.73 0.37
C TYR A 77 4.72 11.75 1.52
N THR A 78 3.63 11.32 2.13
CA THR A 78 3.64 10.28 3.17
C THR A 78 3.52 8.86 2.58
N SER A 79 3.01 8.76 1.36
CA SER A 79 2.84 7.51 0.62
C SER A 79 3.77 7.46 -0.59
N ALA A 80 4.19 6.26 -1.00
CA ALA A 80 5.01 6.06 -2.19
C ALA A 80 4.20 5.89 -3.48
N GLY A 81 2.90 5.61 -3.36
CA GLY A 81 1.99 5.43 -4.49
C GLY A 81 0.52 5.44 -4.07
N PRO A 82 -0.41 5.53 -5.02
CA PRO A 82 -1.86 5.43 -4.78
C PRO A 82 -2.25 4.16 -4.00
N TYR A 83 -1.58 3.04 -4.25
CA TYR A 83 -1.85 1.80 -3.52
C TYR A 83 -1.56 1.93 -2.01
N GLU A 84 -0.48 2.63 -1.63
CA GLU A 84 -0.17 2.86 -0.22
C GLU A 84 -1.15 3.82 0.43
N VAL A 85 -1.66 4.81 -0.32
CA VAL A 85 -2.77 5.68 0.16
C VAL A 85 -3.99 4.81 0.49
N CYS A 86 -4.34 3.85 -0.35
CA CYS A 86 -5.42 2.89 -0.08
C CYS A 86 -5.12 1.98 1.11
N GLN A 87 -3.87 1.53 1.31
CA GLN A 87 -3.48 0.75 2.48
C GLN A 87 -3.66 1.54 3.78
N ARG A 88 -3.29 2.83 3.79
CA ARG A 88 -3.47 3.73 4.95
C ARG A 88 -4.93 3.95 5.29
N TYR A 89 -5.80 4.13 4.30
CA TYR A 89 -7.25 4.14 4.51
C TYR A 89 -7.76 2.82 5.10
N ALA A 90 -7.35 1.69 4.54
CA ALA A 90 -7.72 0.37 5.05
C ALA A 90 -7.16 0.07 6.46
N ALA A 91 -6.07 0.71 6.85
CA ALA A 91 -5.50 0.68 8.20
C ALA A 91 -6.22 1.61 9.21
N GLY A 92 -7.10 2.49 8.71
CA GLY A 92 -7.81 3.51 9.48
C GLY A 92 -6.96 4.73 9.83
N GLU A 93 -5.85 4.97 9.11
CA GLU A 93 -5.04 6.19 9.25
C GLU A 93 -5.63 7.37 8.48
N LEU A 94 -6.45 7.08 7.46
CA LEU A 94 -7.16 8.06 6.65
C LEU A 94 -8.66 7.82 6.75
N ASN A 95 -9.44 8.88 6.78
CA ASN A 95 -10.87 8.82 6.51
C ASN A 95 -11.14 8.88 5.00
N ARG A 96 -12.41 8.74 4.59
CA ARG A 96 -12.78 8.69 3.16
C ARG A 96 -12.53 10.02 2.43
N GLU A 97 -12.72 11.16 3.10
CA GLU A 97 -12.47 12.48 2.51
C GLU A 97 -10.98 12.68 2.25
N GLU A 98 -10.13 12.35 3.23
CA GLU A 98 -8.67 12.41 3.12
C GLU A 98 -8.15 11.47 2.02
N LEU A 99 -8.70 10.25 1.94
CA LEU A 99 -8.41 9.30 0.88
C LEU A 99 -8.70 9.92 -0.51
N MET A 100 -9.92 10.41 -0.71
CA MET A 100 -10.33 10.98 -1.99
C MET A 100 -9.49 12.19 -2.37
N ALA A 101 -9.22 13.10 -1.44
CA ALA A 101 -8.40 14.28 -1.67
C ALA A 101 -6.98 13.91 -2.11
N GLN A 102 -6.35 12.94 -1.45
CA GLN A 102 -5.01 12.47 -1.82
C GLN A 102 -4.98 11.75 -3.16
N LEU A 103 -5.96 10.89 -3.44
CA LEU A 103 -6.02 10.15 -4.70
C LEU A 103 -6.29 11.07 -5.89
N ILE A 104 -7.24 12.01 -5.79
CA ILE A 104 -7.56 12.95 -6.87
C ILE A 104 -6.37 13.87 -7.19
N ALA A 105 -5.66 14.34 -6.16
CA ALA A 105 -4.49 15.20 -6.34
C ALA A 105 -3.23 14.41 -6.75
N TRP A 106 -3.28 13.08 -6.81
CA TRP A 106 -2.11 12.28 -7.08
C TRP A 106 -1.60 12.51 -8.52
N PRO A 107 -0.29 12.76 -8.72
CA PRO A 107 0.28 12.94 -10.05
C PRO A 107 0.43 11.57 -10.74
N TYR A 108 -0.66 11.03 -11.25
CA TYR A 108 -0.69 9.72 -11.90
C TYR A 108 0.26 9.67 -13.10
N VAL A 109 1.04 8.59 -13.16
CA VAL A 109 1.85 8.29 -14.35
C VAL A 109 0.89 7.86 -15.47
N PRO A 110 0.90 8.53 -16.63
CA PRO A 110 0.10 8.11 -17.77
C PRO A 110 0.48 6.69 -18.18
N MET A 111 -0.51 5.84 -18.41
CA MET A 111 -0.27 4.58 -19.11
C MET A 111 -0.07 4.90 -20.59
N GLY A 112 1.10 4.59 -21.14
CA GLY A 112 1.31 4.68 -22.59
C GLY A 112 0.42 3.67 -23.32
N GLU A 113 -0.08 4.04 -24.51
CA GLU A 113 -0.86 3.15 -25.38
C GLU A 113 -0.12 1.83 -25.65
N ASP A 114 1.22 1.86 -25.65
CA ASP A 114 2.09 0.73 -25.91
C ASP A 114 2.19 -0.30 -24.78
N MET A 115 1.68 0.00 -23.58
CA MET A 115 1.76 -0.93 -22.44
C MET A 115 0.82 -2.13 -22.58
N PHE A 116 -0.24 -2.01 -23.38
CA PHE A 116 -1.22 -3.07 -23.62
C PHE A 116 -1.04 -3.79 -24.96
N THR A 117 -0.08 -3.37 -25.79
CA THR A 117 0.03 -3.81 -27.19
C THR A 117 1.15 -4.80 -27.47
N SER A 118 1.95 -5.22 -26.49
CA SER A 118 2.95 -6.29 -26.69
C SER A 118 2.30 -7.68 -26.53
N PRO A 119 1.93 -8.38 -27.61
CA PRO A 119 1.27 -9.67 -27.53
C PRO A 119 2.38 -10.70 -27.35
N GLY A 120 2.61 -11.15 -26.12
CA GLY A 120 3.57 -12.22 -25.84
C GLY A 120 4.31 -12.16 -24.51
N ASP A 121 4.12 -11.13 -23.69
CA ASP A 121 4.72 -11.03 -22.36
C ASP A 121 3.61 -11.07 -21.29
N ASP A 122 3.29 -12.26 -20.78
CA ASP A 122 2.27 -12.50 -19.75
C ASP A 122 2.61 -11.88 -18.37
N LEU A 123 3.65 -11.04 -18.30
CA LEU A 123 4.09 -10.34 -17.09
C LEU A 123 4.26 -8.84 -17.37
N ILE A 124 3.19 -8.16 -17.78
CA ILE A 124 3.17 -6.69 -17.82
C ILE A 124 3.32 -6.18 -16.37
N VAL A 125 4.55 -5.77 -16.01
CA VAL A 125 4.81 -5.06 -14.75
C VAL A 125 4.45 -3.61 -14.96
N LEU A 126 3.29 -3.21 -14.46
CA LEU A 126 2.84 -1.82 -14.54
C LEU A 126 3.71 -0.93 -13.64
N PRO A 127 4.16 0.26 -14.11
CA PRO A 127 4.89 1.21 -13.29
C PRO A 127 4.10 1.60 -12.04
N ALA A 128 4.84 1.85 -10.95
CA ALA A 128 4.27 2.41 -9.75
C ALA A 128 3.70 3.81 -10.01
N GLY A 129 2.63 4.16 -9.30
CA GLY A 129 1.98 5.47 -9.44
C GLY A 129 1.02 5.60 -10.63
N THR A 130 0.66 4.50 -11.29
CA THR A 130 -0.40 4.47 -12.32
C THR A 130 -1.77 4.30 -11.68
N ILE A 131 -2.84 4.58 -12.43
CA ILE A 131 -4.23 4.40 -11.97
C ILE A 131 -4.57 2.94 -11.65
N ASP A 132 -3.85 1.97 -12.24
CA ASP A 132 -4.04 0.55 -11.97
C ASP A 132 -3.82 0.14 -10.51
N GLU A 133 -3.00 0.91 -9.79
CA GLU A 133 -2.85 0.70 -8.36
C GLU A 133 -4.18 0.80 -7.60
N LEU A 134 -5.16 1.57 -8.10
CA LEU A 134 -6.52 1.61 -7.55
C LEU A 134 -7.32 0.35 -7.87
N TYR A 135 -7.27 -0.15 -9.11
CA TYR A 135 -7.90 -1.43 -9.46
C TYR A 135 -7.32 -2.58 -8.64
N ARG A 136 -6.00 -2.59 -8.45
CA ARG A 136 -5.32 -3.55 -7.56
C ARG A 136 -5.79 -3.42 -6.11
N ALA A 137 -5.95 -2.19 -5.61
CA ALA A 137 -6.45 -1.93 -4.26
C ALA A 137 -7.90 -2.41 -4.10
N ALA A 138 -8.79 -2.14 -5.07
CA ALA A 138 -10.18 -2.58 -5.07
C ALA A 138 -10.29 -4.12 -5.15
N ARG A 139 -9.49 -4.79 -5.99
CA ARG A 139 -9.44 -6.26 -6.05
C ARG A 139 -8.99 -6.91 -4.75
N ARG A 140 -8.13 -6.22 -3.98
CA ARG A 140 -7.73 -6.63 -2.62
C ARG A 140 -8.67 -6.10 -1.54
N GLY A 141 -9.73 -5.40 -1.97
CA GLY A 141 -10.81 -4.76 -1.23
C GLY A 141 -10.37 -3.64 -0.28
N LEU A 142 -9.18 -3.07 -0.47
CA LEU A 142 -8.69 -1.98 0.40
C LEU A 142 -9.57 -0.74 0.30
N ILE A 143 -10.22 -0.59 -0.85
CA ILE A 143 -11.22 0.43 -1.17
C ILE A 143 -12.39 -0.25 -1.86
N ASP A 144 -13.55 0.39 -1.84
CA ASP A 144 -14.71 -0.04 -2.60
C ASP A 144 -14.56 0.35 -4.08
N VAL A 145 -15.28 -0.35 -4.97
CA VAL A 145 -15.25 -0.08 -6.42
C VAL A 145 -15.69 1.36 -6.71
N ASP A 146 -16.71 1.86 -6.01
CA ASP A 146 -17.20 3.24 -6.13
C ASP A 146 -16.12 4.29 -5.88
N VAL A 147 -15.15 4.01 -4.99
CA VAL A 147 -14.00 4.92 -4.76
C VAL A 147 -13.09 4.93 -5.98
N CYS A 148 -12.83 3.76 -6.55
CA CYS A 148 -12.00 3.62 -7.74
C CYS A 148 -12.63 4.37 -8.93
N GLU A 149 -13.93 4.18 -9.16
CA GLU A 149 -14.69 4.86 -10.23
C GLU A 149 -14.73 6.37 -10.02
N ALA A 150 -15.04 6.83 -8.80
CA ALA A 150 -15.10 8.26 -8.51
C ALA A 150 -13.75 8.97 -8.71
N VAL A 151 -12.64 8.33 -8.37
CA VAL A 151 -11.30 8.90 -8.66
C VAL A 151 -11.01 8.89 -10.15
N PHE A 152 -11.34 7.80 -10.86
CA PHE A 152 -11.16 7.71 -12.30
C PHE A 152 -11.91 8.84 -13.03
N ASP A 153 -13.19 9.04 -12.69
CA ASP A 153 -14.01 10.11 -13.27
C ASP A 153 -13.48 11.50 -12.92
N ALA A 154 -13.01 11.71 -11.69
CA ALA A 154 -12.46 13.00 -11.29
C ALA A 154 -11.15 13.36 -12.03
N VAL A 155 -10.32 12.35 -12.33
CA VAL A 155 -8.99 12.51 -12.96
C VAL A 155 -9.10 12.55 -14.48
N TYR A 156 -9.91 11.68 -15.09
CA TYR A 156 -9.99 11.49 -16.55
C TYR A 156 -11.33 11.90 -17.17
N GLY A 157 -12.40 11.98 -16.38
CA GLY A 157 -13.76 12.33 -16.83
C GLY A 157 -14.00 13.83 -17.06
N ARG A 158 -12.98 14.69 -16.91
CA ARG A 158 -13.07 16.10 -17.34
C ARG A 158 -12.88 16.21 -18.85
N GLY A 159 -13.99 16.08 -19.58
CA GLY A 159 -14.21 16.67 -20.90
C GLY A 159 -14.89 18.03 -20.81
#